data_AF-A0A1H8VWG1-F1
#
_entry.id   AF-A0A1H8VWG1-F1
#
_cell.length_a   1.000
_cell.length_b   1.000
_cell.length_c   1.000
_cell.angle_alpha   90.00
_cell.angle_beta   90.00
_cell.angle_gamma   90.00
#
_symmetry.space_group_name_H-M   'P 1'
#
loop_
_entity.id
_entity.type
_entity.pdbx_description
1 polymer ?
#
loop_
_entity_poly.entity_id
_entity_poly.type
_entity_poly.pdbx_seq_one_letter_code
_entity_poly.pdbx_strand_id
1 'polypeptide(L)'
;MAKDEPQTDITDLARQTQALFKLNGAARPPVEQVMKVQEGMLEQAETFTRHWIERRQEALDTGLEALKEINSTDKPDPVAAMQTIADWQRGSFERLTEDFRDWMTLCMQPMQLAATSQGETEQADAASSGTDQGKAATKSKGRTAASRSKSDHATPV
;
A
#
# COMPACT_ATOMS: atom_id res chain seq x y z
N MET A 1 -16.35 -51.16 10.43
CA MET A 1 -16.44 -49.68 10.49
C MET A 1 -15.12 -49.13 9.95
N ALA A 2 -15.09 -48.73 8.68
CA ALA A 2 -13.97 -47.99 8.12
C ALA A 2 -14.37 -46.52 8.11
N LYS A 3 -13.46 -45.69 8.60
CA LYS A 3 -13.63 -44.26 8.87
C LYS A 3 -13.38 -43.51 7.56
N ASP A 4 -14.40 -42.84 7.03
CA ASP A 4 -14.25 -41.94 5.88
C ASP A 4 -13.37 -40.75 6.30
N GLU A 5 -12.14 -40.70 5.79
CA GLU A 5 -11.35 -39.46 5.79
C GLU A 5 -11.77 -38.62 4.58
N PRO A 6 -12.04 -37.31 4.74
CA PRO A 6 -12.31 -36.44 3.62
C PRO A 6 -10.98 -36.19 2.90
N GLN A 7 -10.68 -37.04 1.92
CA GLN A 7 -9.55 -36.84 1.02
C GLN A 7 -9.90 -35.62 0.15
N THR A 8 -9.38 -34.45 0.52
CA THR A 8 -9.52 -33.23 -0.27
C THR A 8 -9.01 -33.52 -1.67
N ASP A 9 -9.92 -33.71 -2.61
CA ASP A 9 -9.58 -34.09 -3.97
C ASP A 9 -8.72 -32.96 -4.56
N ILE A 10 -7.54 -33.30 -5.06
CA ILE A 10 -6.60 -32.38 -5.70
C ILE A 10 -7.31 -31.59 -6.81
N THR A 11 -8.32 -32.19 -7.43
CA THR A 11 -9.20 -31.58 -8.43
C THR A 11 -10.05 -30.44 -7.85
N ASP A 12 -10.51 -30.58 -6.61
CA ASP A 12 -11.32 -29.58 -5.91
C ASP A 12 -10.43 -28.42 -5.43
N LEU A 13 -9.22 -28.73 -4.95
CA LEU A 13 -8.21 -27.71 -4.66
C LEU A 13 -7.81 -26.93 -5.92
N ALA A 14 -7.63 -27.61 -7.05
CA ALA A 14 -7.31 -26.97 -8.33
C ALA A 14 -8.46 -26.09 -8.83
N ARG A 15 -9.71 -26.51 -8.68
CA ARG A 15 -10.90 -25.72 -9.04
C ARG A 15 -11.07 -24.50 -8.12
N GLN A 16 -10.88 -24.67 -6.82
CA GLN A 16 -10.92 -23.59 -5.85
C GLN A 16 -9.81 -22.57 -6.12
N THR A 17 -8.60 -23.04 -6.41
CA THR A 17 -7.46 -22.20 -6.78
C THR A 17 -7.76 -21.46 -8.09
N GLN A 18 -8.29 -22.13 -9.10
CA GLN A 18 -8.64 -21.50 -10.38
C GLN A 18 -9.80 -20.50 -10.23
N ALA A 19 -10.77 -20.74 -9.35
CA ALA A 19 -11.85 -19.80 -9.05
C ALA A 19 -11.32 -18.54 -8.34
N LEU A 20 -10.39 -18.70 -7.40
CA LEU A 20 -9.68 -17.59 -6.75
C LEU A 20 -8.84 -16.78 -7.76
N PHE A 21 -8.13 -17.46 -8.67
CA PHE A 21 -7.37 -16.80 -9.74
C PHE A 21 -8.27 -16.11 -10.78
N LYS A 22 -9.46 -16.64 -11.06
CA LYS A 22 -10.43 -16.01 -11.97
C LYS A 22 -11.15 -14.81 -11.33
N LEU A 23 -11.40 -14.83 -10.02
CA LEU A 23 -11.88 -13.66 -9.29
C LEU A 23 -10.77 -12.58 -9.19
N ASN A 24 -9.52 -12.96 -8.94
CA ASN A 24 -8.39 -12.02 -8.87
C ASN A 24 -7.88 -11.54 -10.25
N GLY A 25 -8.17 -12.28 -11.32
CA GLY A 25 -7.73 -11.97 -12.68
C GLY A 25 -8.54 -10.86 -13.37
N ALA A 26 -9.70 -10.49 -12.81
CA ALA A 26 -10.62 -9.51 -13.43
C ALA A 26 -10.35 -8.05 -13.02
N ALA A 27 -9.58 -7.80 -11.95
CA ALA A 27 -9.26 -6.46 -11.48
C ALA A 27 -7.74 -6.31 -11.34
N ARG A 28 -7.03 -6.15 -12.46
CA ARG A 28 -5.66 -5.65 -12.41
C ARG A 28 -5.73 -4.15 -12.10
N PRO A 29 -5.15 -3.67 -10.99
CA PRO A 29 -5.14 -2.23 -10.72
C PRO A 29 -4.47 -1.49 -11.89
N PRO A 30 -4.92 -0.27 -12.25
CA PRO A 30 -4.30 0.53 -13.30
C PRO A 30 -2.78 0.65 -13.06
N VAL A 31 -1.98 0.59 -14.12
CA VAL A 31 -0.51 0.68 -14.01
C VAL A 31 -0.09 1.96 -13.28
N GLU A 32 -0.78 3.08 -13.53
CA GLU A 32 -0.55 4.35 -12.84
C GLU A 32 -0.75 4.23 -11.32
N GLN A 33 -1.74 3.45 -10.90
CA GLN A 33 -2.05 3.22 -9.48
C GLN A 33 -0.98 2.35 -8.81
N VAL A 34 -0.50 1.32 -9.52
CA VAL A 34 0.64 0.51 -9.05
C VAL A 34 1.89 1.38 -8.90
N MET A 35 2.16 2.27 -9.86
CA MET A 35 3.30 3.19 -9.80
C MET A 35 3.18 4.16 -8.62
N LYS A 36 2.01 4.75 -8.38
CA LYS A 36 1.75 5.62 -7.21
C LYS A 36 1.95 4.91 -5.88
N VAL A 37 1.51 3.66 -5.76
CA VAL A 37 1.74 2.85 -4.55
C VAL A 37 3.23 2.53 -4.38
N GLN A 38 3.95 2.21 -5.46
CA GLN A 38 5.40 1.98 -5.43
C GLN A 38 6.19 3.23 -5.04
N GLU A 39 5.84 4.40 -5.59
CA GLU A 39 6.43 5.69 -5.25
C GLU A 39 6.22 6.01 -3.77
N GLY A 40 4.98 5.90 -3.27
CA GLY A 40 4.69 6.10 -1.85
C GLY A 40 5.41 5.10 -0.94
N MET A 41 5.56 3.84 -1.35
CA MET A 41 6.36 2.86 -0.61
C MET A 41 7.83 3.28 -0.52
N LEU A 42 8.41 3.78 -1.60
CA LEU A 42 9.81 4.21 -1.64
C LEU A 42 10.05 5.44 -0.75
N GLU A 43 9.16 6.43 -0.80
CA GLU A 43 9.24 7.62 0.07
C GLU A 43 9.15 7.25 1.56
N GLN A 44 8.23 6.34 1.90
CA GLN A 44 8.10 5.83 3.28
C GLN A 44 9.32 5.01 3.68
N ALA A 45 9.87 4.20 2.78
CA ALA A 45 11.07 3.40 3.06
C ALA A 45 12.30 4.29 3.29
N GLU A 46 12.45 5.36 2.51
CA GLU A 46 13.51 6.35 2.71
C GLU A 46 13.37 7.02 4.09
N THR A 47 12.15 7.42 4.45
CA THR A 47 11.87 8.07 5.74
C THR A 47 12.13 7.14 6.92
N PHE A 48 11.62 5.91 6.85
CA PHE A 48 11.90 4.88 7.85
C PHE A 48 13.40 4.64 8.01
N THR A 49 14.12 4.47 6.89
CA THR A 49 15.55 4.14 6.92
C THR A 49 16.36 5.27 7.55
N ARG A 50 16.03 6.53 7.24
CA ARG A 50 16.67 7.69 7.85
C ARG A 50 16.50 7.70 9.37
N HIS A 51 15.25 7.61 9.86
CA HIS A 51 14.99 7.59 11.32
C HIS A 51 15.64 6.39 12.01
N TRP A 52 15.61 5.22 11.37
CA TRP A 52 16.24 4.01 11.91
C TRP A 52 17.75 4.20 12.07
N ILE A 53 18.45 4.76 11.07
CA ILE A 53 19.88 5.02 11.17
C ILE A 53 20.18 6.00 12.30
N GLU A 54 19.43 7.11 12.38
CA GLU A 54 19.61 8.14 13.42
C GLU A 54 19.48 7.53 14.83
N ARG A 55 18.41 6.77 15.09
CA ARG A 55 18.20 6.11 16.39
C ARG A 55 19.25 5.04 16.70
N ARG A 56 19.81 4.38 15.69
CA ARG A 56 20.90 3.39 15.89
C ARG A 56 22.22 4.06 16.23
N GLN A 57 22.51 5.21 15.63
CA GLN A 57 23.65 6.03 16.02
C GLN A 57 23.50 6.52 17.46
N GLU A 58 22.32 7.03 17.83
CA GLU A 58 22.05 7.45 19.20
C GLU A 58 22.19 6.31 20.23
N ALA A 59 21.71 5.11 19.90
CA ALA A 59 21.87 3.93 20.76
C ALA A 59 23.35 3.53 20.96
N LEU A 60 24.19 3.71 19.93
CA LEU A 60 25.63 3.48 20.03
C LEU A 60 26.32 4.54 20.88
N ASP A 61 26.00 5.81 20.66
CA ASP A 61 26.59 6.93 21.41
C ASP A 61 26.25 6.83 22.90
N THR A 62 24.97 6.60 23.22
CA THR A 62 24.53 6.41 24.62
C THR A 62 25.10 5.13 25.24
N GLY A 63 25.34 4.08 24.45
CA GLY A 63 26.01 2.87 24.94
C GLY A 63 27.49 3.10 25.27
N LEU A 64 28.18 3.88 24.45
CA LEU A 64 29.57 4.28 24.71
C LEU A 64 29.67 5.21 25.93
N GLU A 65 28.72 6.11 26.11
CA GLU A 65 28.64 6.98 27.28
C GLU A 65 28.41 6.17 28.57
N ALA A 66 27.44 5.26 28.57
CA ALA A 66 27.19 4.34 29.68
C ALA A 66 28.45 3.53 30.03
N LEU A 67 29.18 3.02 29.03
CA LEU A 67 30.42 2.28 29.25
C LEU A 67 31.52 3.16 29.86
N LYS A 68 31.63 4.42 29.43
CA LYS A 68 32.58 5.37 30.02
C LYS A 68 32.22 5.66 31.47
N GLU A 69 30.95 5.90 31.77
CA GLU A 69 30.48 6.18 33.14
C GLU A 69 30.84 5.02 34.10
N ILE A 70 30.56 3.78 33.70
CA ILE A 70 30.91 2.57 34.46
C ILE A 70 32.42 2.51 34.76
N ASN A 71 33.25 2.88 33.78
CA ASN A 71 34.72 2.79 33.89
C ASN A 71 35.39 4.02 34.49
N SER A 72 34.67 5.14 34.68
CA SER A 72 35.26 6.41 35.13
C SER A 72 35.42 6.52 36.66
N THR A 73 35.00 5.50 37.40
CA THR A 73 35.00 5.52 38.86
C THR A 73 36.30 4.91 39.41
N ASP A 74 37.09 5.69 40.15
CA ASP A 74 38.35 5.23 40.81
C ASP A 74 38.14 4.04 41.75
N LYS A 75 36.90 3.84 42.21
CA LYS A 75 36.46 2.67 42.99
C LYS A 75 35.29 1.99 42.28
N PRO A 76 35.38 0.69 41.97
CA PRO A 76 34.28 -0.03 41.33
C PRO A 76 33.02 -0.02 42.20
N ASP A 77 31.92 0.52 41.68
CA ASP A 77 30.58 0.44 42.29
C ASP A 77 29.66 -0.42 41.40
N PRO A 78 29.43 -1.69 41.78
CA PRO A 78 28.59 -2.60 41.00
C PRO A 78 27.12 -2.18 40.99
N VAL A 79 26.63 -1.47 42.02
CA VAL A 79 25.23 -1.03 42.09
C VAL A 79 25.02 0.12 41.11
N ALA A 80 25.91 1.12 41.13
CA ALA A 80 25.87 2.20 40.15
C ALA A 80 26.00 1.69 38.71
N ALA A 81 26.93 0.74 38.47
CA ALA A 81 27.10 0.14 37.14
C ALA A 81 25.83 -0.58 36.65
N MET A 82 25.15 -1.34 37.51
CA MET A 82 23.87 -1.96 37.16
C MET A 82 22.79 -0.92 36.83
N GLN A 83 22.80 0.22 37.52
CA GLN A 83 21.83 1.29 37.30
C GLN A 83 22.07 2.00 35.96
N THR A 84 23.31 2.33 35.62
CA THR A 84 23.70 2.86 34.31
C THR A 84 23.31 1.90 33.17
N ILE A 85 23.51 0.59 33.35
CA ILE A 85 23.09 -0.42 32.35
C ILE A 85 21.56 -0.44 32.21
N ALA A 86 20.82 -0.41 33.33
CA ALA A 86 19.36 -0.42 33.31
C ALA A 86 18.78 0.83 32.61
N ASP A 87 19.40 1.99 32.81
CA ASP A 87 18.98 3.24 32.15
C ASP A 87 19.27 3.22 30.65
N TRP A 88 20.45 2.73 30.23
CA TRP A 88 20.74 2.51 28.82
C TRP A 88 19.79 1.51 28.15
N GLN A 89 19.46 0.41 28.84
CA GLN A 89 18.50 -0.59 28.35
C GLN A 89 17.12 0.03 28.15
N ARG A 90 16.65 0.85 29.09
CA ARG A 90 15.36 1.53 29.01
C ARG A 90 15.26 2.44 27.78
N GLY A 91 16.25 3.32 27.59
CA GLY A 91 16.32 4.17 26.38
C GLY A 91 16.41 3.34 25.09
N SER A 92 17.07 2.19 25.14
CA SER A 92 17.12 1.26 24.00
C SER A 92 15.76 0.65 23.66
N PHE A 93 14.94 0.33 24.66
CA PHE A 93 13.57 -0.14 24.45
C PHE A 93 12.65 0.93 23.88
N GLU A 94 12.81 2.18 24.31
CA GLU A 94 12.06 3.32 23.77
C GLU A 94 12.33 3.50 22.27
N ARG A 95 13.61 3.56 21.88
CA ARG A 95 14.03 3.64 20.47
C ARG A 95 13.56 2.46 19.63
N LEU A 96 13.59 1.24 20.18
CA LEU A 96 13.03 0.05 19.50
C LEU A 96 11.52 0.11 19.30
N THR A 97 10.80 0.70 20.27
CA THR A 97 9.35 0.89 20.16
C THR A 97 9.02 1.90 19.06
N GLU A 98 9.81 2.95 18.91
CA GLU A 98 9.69 3.90 17.81
C GLU A 98 10.03 3.26 16.46
N ASP A 99 11.11 2.48 16.37
CA ASP A 99 11.43 1.68 15.17
C ASP A 99 10.24 0.80 14.75
N PHE A 100 9.58 0.15 15.72
CA PHE A 100 8.42 -0.69 15.45
C PHE A 100 7.22 0.11 14.93
N ARG A 101 6.96 1.30 15.49
CA ARG A 101 5.88 2.19 15.01
C ARG A 101 6.12 2.67 13.58
N ASP A 102 7.35 3.08 13.27
CA ASP A 102 7.71 3.53 11.93
C ASP A 102 7.65 2.36 10.93
N TRP A 103 8.09 1.16 11.34
CA TRP A 103 7.98 -0.04 10.53
C TRP A 103 6.53 -0.43 10.22
N MET A 104 5.65 -0.37 11.23
CA MET A 104 4.22 -0.60 11.04
C MET A 104 3.59 0.41 10.09
N THR A 105 4.01 1.68 10.18
CA THR A 105 3.58 2.74 9.25
C THR A 105 3.99 2.42 7.81
N LEU A 106 5.26 2.03 7.60
CA LEU A 106 5.78 1.60 6.29
C LEU A 106 5.00 0.41 5.71
N CYS A 107 4.61 -0.56 6.54
CA CYS A 107 3.88 -1.75 6.07
C CYS A 107 2.39 -1.48 5.82
N MET A 108 1.75 -0.62 6.63
CA MET A 108 0.29 -0.44 6.61
C MET A 108 -0.18 0.66 5.66
N GLN A 109 0.58 1.73 5.47
CA GLN A 109 0.18 2.82 4.56
C GLN A 109 -0.04 2.37 3.10
N PRO A 110 0.85 1.55 2.50
CA PRO A 110 0.66 1.06 1.13
C PRO A 110 -0.61 0.22 0.98
N MET A 111 -0.98 -0.54 2.02
CA MET A 111 -2.21 -1.32 2.05
C MET A 111 -3.46 -0.42 2.07
N GLN A 112 -3.39 0.72 2.77
CA GLN A 112 -4.48 1.70 2.77
C GLN A 112 -4.62 2.41 1.42
N LEU A 113 -3.50 2.79 0.80
CA LEU A 113 -3.49 3.39 -0.55
C LEU A 113 -4.02 2.45 -1.62
N ALA A 114 -3.78 1.14 -1.48
CA ALA A 114 -4.34 0.12 -2.37
C ALA A 114 -5.84 -0.14 -2.12
N ALA A 115 -6.34 0.07 -0.90
CA ALA A 115 -7.74 -0.15 -0.55
C ALA A 115 -8.67 1.01 -0.95
N THR A 116 -8.24 2.26 -0.77
CA THR A 116 -9.01 3.45 -1.19
C THR A 116 -9.19 3.54 -2.71
N SER A 117 -8.17 3.07 -3.43
CA SER A 117 -8.10 2.94 -4.88
C SER A 117 -9.25 2.12 -5.50
N GLN A 118 -9.71 1.06 -4.81
CA GLN A 118 -10.76 0.18 -5.32
C GLN A 118 -12.15 0.82 -5.20
N GLY A 119 -12.39 1.62 -4.15
CA GLY A 119 -13.69 2.28 -3.91
C GLY A 119 -14.02 3.39 -4.91
N GLU A 120 -13.02 4.10 -5.43
CA GLU A 120 -13.22 5.14 -6.45
C GLU A 120 -13.54 4.55 -7.83
N THR A 121 -13.06 3.34 -8.12
CA THR A 121 -13.28 2.69 -9.42
C THR A 121 -14.68 2.08 -9.53
N GLU A 122 -15.22 1.52 -8.44
CA GLU A 122 -16.61 1.01 -8.41
C GLU A 122 -17.66 2.12 -8.54
N GLN A 123 -17.37 3.33 -8.04
CA GLN A 123 -18.29 4.47 -8.15
C GLN A 123 -18.36 5.04 -9.58
N ALA A 124 -17.28 4.93 -10.36
CA ALA A 124 -17.25 5.37 -11.76
C ALA A 124 -17.99 4.40 -12.70
N ASP A 125 -17.88 3.09 -12.49
CA ASP A 125 -18.58 2.09 -13.31
C ASP A 125 -20.10 2.06 -13.07
N ALA A 126 -20.55 2.35 -11.83
CA ALA A 126 -21.98 2.48 -11.53
C ALA A 126 -22.62 3.70 -12.21
N ALA A 127 -21.87 4.78 -12.44
CA ALA A 127 -22.37 5.99 -13.10
C ALA A 127 -22.46 5.87 -14.63
N SER A 128 -21.72 4.93 -15.25
CA SER A 128 -21.68 4.76 -16.72
C SER A 128 -22.80 3.86 -17.26
N SER A 129 -23.37 2.96 -16.44
CA SER A 129 -24.35 1.96 -16.90
C SER A 129 -25.81 2.45 -17.03
N GLY A 130 -26.08 3.74 -16.82
CA GLY A 130 -27.44 4.28 -16.67
C GLY A 130 -28.14 4.88 -17.90
N THR A 131 -27.56 4.88 -19.11
CA THR A 131 -28.07 5.79 -20.18
C THR A 131 -28.23 5.21 -21.59
N ASP A 132 -28.52 3.92 -21.76
CA ASP A 132 -28.79 3.40 -23.11
C ASP A 132 -29.89 2.33 -23.17
N GLN A 133 -31.12 2.69 -22.78
CA GLN A 133 -32.33 2.03 -23.27
C GLN A 133 -33.43 3.04 -23.53
N GLY A 134 -33.63 3.40 -24.80
CA GLY A 134 -34.91 3.96 -25.25
C GLY A 134 -34.84 4.90 -26.44
N LYS A 135 -34.80 4.36 -27.67
CA LYS A 135 -35.75 4.70 -28.74
C LYS A 135 -35.42 3.98 -30.05
N ALA A 136 -36.09 2.86 -30.27
CA ALA A 136 -36.40 2.38 -31.61
C ALA A 136 -37.77 2.95 -32.06
N ALA A 137 -37.85 3.27 -33.36
CA ALA A 137 -39.04 3.43 -34.19
C ALA A 137 -39.95 4.66 -33.99
N THR A 138 -39.86 5.63 -34.91
CA THR A 138 -41.02 6.00 -35.74
C THR A 138 -40.60 6.66 -37.06
N LYS A 139 -41.15 6.12 -38.13
CA LYS A 139 -41.01 6.51 -39.54
C LYS A 139 -42.02 7.62 -39.87
N SER A 140 -41.59 8.69 -40.54
CA SER A 140 -42.49 9.58 -41.28
C SER A 140 -41.75 10.25 -42.44
N LYS A 141 -42.48 10.43 -43.54
CA LYS A 141 -42.06 10.65 -44.93
C LYS A 141 -42.62 11.98 -45.42
N GLY A 142 -41.82 12.79 -46.12
CA GLY A 142 -42.24 13.96 -46.92
C GLY A 142 -41.17 15.07 -46.91
N ARG A 143 -40.32 15.22 -47.95
CA ARG A 143 -40.47 15.88 -49.28
C ARG A 143 -40.19 17.41 -49.27
N THR A 144 -39.08 17.78 -49.94
CA THR A 144 -38.70 19.08 -50.59
C THR A 144 -38.52 20.32 -49.69
N ALA A 145 -37.59 21.27 -49.86
CA ALA A 145 -36.60 21.60 -50.89
C ALA A 145 -35.52 22.53 -50.28
N ALA A 146 -34.33 22.56 -50.90
CA ALA A 146 -33.37 23.68 -51.05
C ALA A 146 -33.00 24.55 -49.83
N SER A 147 -31.70 24.58 -49.50
CA SER A 147 -30.86 25.76 -49.74
C SER A 147 -29.39 25.46 -49.49
N ARG A 148 -28.56 26.11 -50.31
CA ARG A 148 -27.10 26.09 -50.35
C ARG A 148 -26.49 26.49 -49.00
N SER A 149 -25.37 25.85 -48.65
CA SER A 149 -24.17 26.58 -48.24
C SER A 149 -22.92 25.80 -48.63
N LYS A 150 -22.17 26.42 -49.53
CA LYS A 150 -20.84 26.07 -50.00
C LYS A 150 -19.91 26.99 -49.23
N SER A 151 -18.84 26.49 -48.61
CA SER A 151 -17.52 27.14 -48.55
C SER A 151 -16.53 26.25 -47.81
N ASP A 152 -15.33 26.22 -48.38
CA ASP A 152 -14.27 25.25 -48.27
C ASP A 152 -13.33 25.44 -47.05
N HIS A 153 -12.62 24.34 -46.77
CA HIS A 153 -11.25 24.19 -46.30
C HIS A 153 -10.37 25.45 -46.11
N ALA A 154 -9.63 25.48 -45.00
CA ALA A 154 -8.16 25.58 -45.00
C ALA A 154 -7.57 25.39 -43.58
N THR A 155 -6.83 24.30 -43.37
CA THR A 155 -5.65 24.24 -42.46
C THR A 155 -4.52 25.07 -43.10
N PRO A 156 -3.49 25.54 -42.37
CA PRO A 156 -2.30 24.66 -42.20
C PRO A 156 -1.39 24.90 -40.97
N VAL A 157 -0.63 23.84 -40.67
CA VAL A 157 0.75 23.73 -40.14
C VAL A 157 1.08 24.34 -38.77
#